data_AF-A0A7C2XUC1-F1
#
_entry.id   AF-A0A7C2XUC1-F1
#
_cell.length_a   1.000
_cell.length_b   1.000
_cell.length_c   1.000
_cell.angle_alpha   90.00
_cell.angle_beta   90.00
_cell.angle_gamma   90.00
#
_symmetry.space_group_name_H-M   'P 1'
#
loop_
_entity.id
_entity.type
_entity.pdbx_description
1 polymer ?
#
loop_
_entity_poly.entity_id
_entity_poly.type
_entity_poly.pdbx_seq_one_letter_code
_entity_poly.pdbx_strand_id
1 'polypeptide(L)'
;MADEPRVVVELHALTDVGLVRPNNEDNFLILDVGKGAYWTAADGTRVPEGVGRFEVGASGLVLAVSDGMGGALAGEVASHLAVATVARLMHRFDTRPPYVQLPFSERLRLALEQANRLIYEKSQEHPELAGMGATFTTAAYHRGWLYLGQVGDSRAYLIRAGGIRQLTKDQSLVHRLVEAGFLTEEQAERHIYRNVILQALGAHPHTVIVMDRLEVRRGDRVLLCSDGLSSKVTASEMQAVILGASNVAEAAETLVRLAKERGGDDNITVLLAAFGGETLPDVQEGEDLRLLHVERDDRLPDVVDPELWDELVRFVPRVSASAAEALEALRTAAGAPESPDDPPEIAEDPPDEERGVASRTVARALLVLLLLLFLGAVLSTLWYLSVRERRQDESEEGPALVLHSAAIR
;
A
#
# COMPACT_ATOMS: atom_id res chain seq x y z
N MET A 1 42.49 12.65 2.27
CA MET A 1 41.04 12.72 2.47
C MET A 1 40.68 11.48 3.26
N ALA A 2 40.45 11.63 4.57
CA ALA A 2 39.99 10.50 5.37
C ALA A 2 38.62 10.08 4.82
N ASP A 3 38.43 8.78 4.61
CA ASP A 3 37.18 8.21 4.12
C ASP A 3 36.08 8.61 5.11
N GLU A 4 35.11 9.41 4.66
CA GLU A 4 34.00 9.81 5.53
C GLU A 4 33.32 8.54 6.02
N PRO A 5 33.04 8.39 7.33
CA PRO A 5 32.39 7.19 7.84
C PRO A 5 31.02 7.00 7.17
N ARG A 6 30.80 5.84 6.53
CA ARG A 6 29.65 5.60 5.66
C ARG A 6 28.61 4.71 6.33
N VAL A 7 27.36 5.00 6.03
CA VAL A 7 26.24 4.10 6.36
C VAL A 7 26.32 2.92 5.41
N VAL A 8 26.35 1.72 5.98
CA VAL A 8 26.38 0.47 5.21
C VAL A 8 25.08 -0.27 5.47
N VAL A 9 24.43 -0.71 4.41
CA VAL A 9 23.20 -1.51 4.50
C VAL A 9 23.47 -2.87 3.86
N GLU A 10 23.41 -3.92 4.66
CA GLU A 10 23.39 -5.29 4.15
C GLU A 10 21.95 -5.70 3.91
N LEU A 11 21.62 -6.20 2.72
CA LEU A 11 20.24 -6.50 2.38
C LEU A 11 20.10 -7.76 1.54
N HIS A 12 18.92 -8.36 1.62
CA HIS A 12 18.49 -9.43 0.73
C HIS A 12 17.00 -9.30 0.46
N ALA A 13 16.58 -9.60 -0.77
CA ALA A 13 15.19 -9.69 -1.14
C ALA A 13 14.93 -11.00 -1.90
N LEU A 14 13.77 -11.59 -1.61
CA LEU A 14 13.32 -12.85 -2.19
C LEU A 14 11.82 -12.74 -2.42
N THR A 15 11.38 -13.16 -3.60
CA THR A 15 9.97 -13.38 -3.90
C THR A 15 9.75 -14.82 -4.37
N ASP A 16 8.64 -15.43 -3.96
CA ASP A 16 8.26 -16.80 -4.31
C ASP A 16 6.77 -16.84 -4.63
N VAL A 17 6.42 -17.58 -5.69
CA VAL A 17 5.02 -17.73 -6.15
C VAL A 17 4.12 -18.38 -5.11
N GLY A 18 4.68 -19.09 -4.14
CA GLY A 18 3.92 -19.91 -3.20
C GLY A 18 3.67 -21.31 -3.75
N LEU A 19 2.63 -21.98 -3.25
CA LEU A 19 2.25 -23.34 -3.65
C LEU A 19 0.91 -23.39 -4.38
N VAL A 20 0.09 -22.35 -4.26
CA VAL A 20 -1.30 -22.33 -4.75
C VAL A 20 -1.48 -21.41 -5.96
N ARG A 21 -0.80 -20.26 -5.99
CA ARG A 21 -0.95 -19.27 -7.06
C ARG A 21 -0.27 -19.75 -8.36
N PRO A 22 -0.83 -19.43 -9.54
CA PRO A 22 -0.25 -19.82 -10.83
C PRO A 22 0.86 -18.86 -11.29
N ASN A 23 0.89 -17.63 -10.79
CA ASN A 23 1.81 -16.57 -11.13
C ASN A 23 2.18 -15.76 -9.89
N ASN A 24 3.28 -15.00 -9.99
CA ASN A 24 3.76 -14.13 -8.93
C ASN A 24 3.43 -12.67 -9.23
N GLU A 25 2.49 -12.12 -8.48
CA GLU A 25 2.00 -10.75 -8.59
C GLU A 25 2.73 -9.80 -7.63
N ASP A 26 3.55 -10.34 -6.73
CA ASP A 26 4.41 -9.54 -5.87
C ASP A 26 5.64 -8.99 -6.60
N ASN A 27 6.13 -7.85 -6.09
CA ASN A 27 7.38 -7.25 -6.47
C ASN A 27 8.13 -6.65 -5.28
N PHE A 28 9.42 -6.40 -5.46
CA PHE A 28 10.23 -5.62 -4.53
C PHE A 28 11.00 -4.54 -5.28
N LEU A 29 11.47 -3.53 -4.55
CA LEU A 29 12.36 -2.49 -5.04
C LEU A 29 13.55 -2.34 -4.11
N ILE A 30 14.74 -2.35 -4.69
CA ILE A 30 15.96 -1.83 -4.08
C ILE A 30 16.50 -0.76 -5.02
N LEU A 31 16.64 0.48 -4.57
CA LEU A 31 17.06 1.62 -5.40
C LEU A 31 18.14 2.44 -4.69
N ASP A 32 19.31 2.54 -5.32
CA ASP A 32 20.29 3.59 -5.03
C ASP A 32 19.86 4.86 -5.78
N VAL A 33 19.32 5.83 -5.05
CA VAL A 33 18.70 7.04 -5.63
C VAL A 33 19.71 7.84 -6.45
N GLY A 34 20.94 7.97 -5.94
CA GLY A 34 21.97 8.81 -6.56
C GLY A 34 22.52 8.20 -7.84
N LYS A 35 22.70 6.88 -7.87
CA LYS A 35 23.18 6.17 -9.06
C LYS A 35 22.07 5.86 -10.06
N GLY A 36 20.81 5.89 -9.62
CA GLY A 36 19.66 5.42 -10.41
C GLY A 36 19.70 3.91 -10.69
N ALA A 37 20.57 3.17 -10.00
CA ALA A 37 20.65 1.72 -10.09
C ALA A 37 19.57 1.11 -9.20
N TYR A 38 18.76 0.23 -9.77
CA TYR A 38 17.69 -0.43 -9.04
C TYR A 38 17.55 -1.90 -9.44
N TRP A 39 16.95 -2.68 -8.55
CA TRP A 39 16.66 -4.11 -8.72
C TRP A 39 15.23 -4.39 -8.30
N THR A 40 14.55 -5.20 -9.10
CA THR A 40 13.18 -5.63 -8.87
C THR A 40 13.04 -7.15 -9.02
N ALA A 41 11.88 -7.69 -8.68
CA ALA A 41 11.57 -9.09 -8.96
C ALA A 41 11.50 -9.40 -10.47
N ALA A 42 11.26 -8.39 -11.32
CA ALA A 42 11.25 -8.54 -12.77
C ALA A 42 12.65 -8.84 -13.34
N ASP A 43 13.72 -8.47 -12.61
CA ASP A 43 15.11 -8.79 -12.96
C ASP A 43 15.53 -10.20 -12.47
N GLY A 44 14.62 -10.93 -11.82
CA GLY A 44 14.82 -12.24 -11.22
C GLY A 44 14.17 -12.35 -9.84
N THR A 45 13.87 -13.57 -9.38
CA THR A 45 13.18 -13.82 -8.10
C THR A 45 14.00 -13.45 -6.85
N ARG A 46 15.28 -13.15 -7.03
CA ARG A 46 16.25 -12.83 -5.97
C ARG A 46 17.16 -11.71 -6.42
N VAL A 47 17.68 -10.98 -5.44
CA VAL A 47 18.76 -10.03 -5.69
C VAL A 47 20.01 -10.78 -6.19
N PRO A 48 20.68 -10.33 -7.27
CA PRO A 48 21.92 -10.96 -7.75
C PRO A 48 23.03 -11.02 -6.70
N GLU A 49 23.89 -12.04 -6.77
CA GLU A 49 25.05 -12.16 -5.90
C GLU A 49 25.96 -10.91 -5.98
N GLY A 50 26.43 -10.45 -4.83
CA GLY A 50 27.29 -9.26 -4.73
C GLY A 50 26.56 -7.92 -4.60
N VAL A 51 25.23 -7.88 -4.79
CA VAL A 51 24.41 -6.66 -4.59
C VAL A 51 24.06 -6.46 -3.11
N GLY A 52 24.10 -7.51 -2.27
CA GLY A 52 23.60 -7.50 -0.89
C GLY A 52 24.31 -6.60 0.14
N ARG A 53 25.21 -5.70 -0.29
CA ARG A 53 25.86 -4.71 0.59
C ARG A 53 25.98 -3.36 -0.12
N PHE A 54 25.30 -2.34 0.42
CA PHE A 54 25.26 -0.98 -0.12
C PHE A 54 25.96 0.01 0.80
N GLU A 55 26.84 0.82 0.24
CA GLU A 55 27.26 2.08 0.86
C GLU A 55 26.29 3.17 0.45
N VAL A 56 25.54 3.71 1.41
CA VAL A 56 24.46 4.65 1.09
C VAL A 56 25.04 6.04 0.83
N GLY A 57 24.84 6.52 -0.39
CA GLY A 57 25.24 7.87 -0.80
C GLY A 57 24.33 8.97 -0.23
N ALA A 58 24.68 10.22 -0.50
CA ALA A 58 23.96 11.39 0.00
C ALA A 58 22.48 11.46 -0.45
N SER A 59 22.16 10.85 -1.59
CA SER A 59 20.81 10.81 -2.18
C SER A 59 19.87 9.81 -1.50
N GLY A 60 20.41 8.83 -0.76
CA GLY A 60 19.64 7.83 -0.03
C GLY A 60 19.42 6.51 -0.77
N LEU A 61 18.70 5.61 -0.10
CA LEU A 61 18.37 4.25 -0.53
C LEU A 61 16.86 4.04 -0.35
N VAL A 62 16.16 3.54 -1.37
CA VAL A 62 14.73 3.19 -1.28
C VAL A 62 14.58 1.67 -1.32
N LEU A 63 13.89 1.13 -0.33
CA LEU A 63 13.53 -0.29 -0.25
C LEU A 63 12.00 -0.38 -0.24
N ALA A 64 11.41 -1.28 -1.02
CA ALA A 64 9.96 -1.46 -1.03
C ALA A 64 9.54 -2.90 -1.33
N VAL A 65 8.32 -3.24 -0.91
CA VAL A 65 7.54 -4.40 -1.37
C VAL A 65 6.22 -3.87 -1.94
N SER A 66 5.75 -4.49 -3.01
CA SER A 66 4.49 -4.18 -3.67
C SER A 66 3.78 -5.48 -4.00
N ASP A 67 2.57 -5.65 -3.49
CA ASP A 67 1.73 -6.83 -3.71
C ASP A 67 0.64 -6.46 -4.72
N GLY A 68 0.67 -7.13 -5.87
CA GLY A 68 -0.22 -6.87 -6.98
C GLY A 68 -1.53 -7.61 -6.84
N MET A 69 -2.64 -6.95 -7.16
CA MET A 69 -3.96 -7.57 -7.17
C MET A 69 -4.74 -7.20 -8.43
N GLY A 70 -5.61 -8.11 -8.85
CA GLY A 70 -6.50 -7.95 -9.99
C GLY A 70 -6.89 -9.30 -10.57
N GLY A 71 -7.61 -9.31 -11.69
CA GLY A 71 -7.77 -10.54 -12.48
C GLY A 71 -6.43 -11.07 -12.98
N ALA A 72 -6.41 -12.29 -13.53
CA ALA A 72 -5.17 -12.94 -13.98
C ALA A 72 -4.30 -12.00 -14.85
N LEU A 73 -3.02 -11.82 -14.46
CA LEU A 73 -1.98 -10.93 -15.01
C LEU A 73 -2.08 -9.45 -14.63
N ALA A 74 -3.23 -8.95 -14.17
CA ALA A 74 -3.42 -7.54 -13.88
C ALA A 74 -2.64 -7.10 -12.62
N GLY A 75 -2.54 -7.97 -11.61
CA GLY A 75 -1.77 -7.73 -10.38
C GLY A 75 -0.27 -7.59 -10.64
N GLU A 76 0.32 -8.53 -11.40
CA GLU A 76 1.74 -8.49 -11.79
C GLU A 76 2.11 -7.19 -12.52
N VAL A 77 1.24 -6.73 -13.43
CA VAL A 77 1.42 -5.45 -14.11
C VAL A 77 1.37 -4.30 -13.11
N ALA A 78 0.38 -4.25 -12.22
CA ALA A 78 0.24 -3.17 -11.26
C ALA A 78 1.44 -3.03 -10.32
N SER A 79 1.92 -4.14 -9.72
CA SER A 79 3.06 -4.11 -8.80
C SER A 79 4.36 -3.73 -9.53
N HIS A 80 4.55 -4.21 -10.76
CA HIS A 80 5.68 -3.83 -11.60
C HIS A 80 5.67 -2.33 -11.96
N LEU A 81 4.51 -1.80 -12.41
CA LEU A 81 4.34 -0.38 -12.69
C LEU A 81 4.65 0.48 -11.46
N ALA A 82 4.23 0.03 -10.27
CA ALA A 82 4.47 0.74 -9.02
C ALA A 82 5.98 0.87 -8.72
N VAL A 83 6.72 -0.24 -8.68
CA VAL A 83 8.15 -0.22 -8.36
C VAL A 83 8.98 0.51 -9.43
N ALA A 84 8.66 0.31 -10.71
CA ALA A 84 9.38 0.96 -11.82
C ALA A 84 9.16 2.49 -11.82
N THR A 85 7.94 2.93 -11.55
CA THR A 85 7.61 4.36 -11.46
C THR A 85 8.35 5.04 -10.32
N VAL A 86 8.30 4.45 -9.13
CA VAL A 86 8.98 5.01 -7.96
C VAL A 86 10.50 5.04 -8.18
N ALA A 87 11.09 3.97 -8.73
CA ALA A 87 12.51 3.91 -9.05
C ALA A 87 12.95 5.07 -9.97
N ARG A 88 12.20 5.26 -11.06
CA ARG A 88 12.48 6.29 -12.06
C ARG A 88 12.34 7.69 -11.49
N LEU A 89 11.21 7.97 -10.83
CA LEU A 89 10.90 9.31 -10.35
C LEU A 89 11.82 9.73 -9.21
N MET A 90 12.13 8.85 -8.25
CA MET A 90 13.06 9.18 -7.17
C MET A 90 14.43 9.58 -7.70
N HIS A 91 14.97 8.87 -8.70
CA HIS A 91 16.23 9.25 -9.33
C HIS A 91 16.12 10.58 -10.11
N ARG A 92 15.03 10.79 -10.86
CA ARG A 92 14.79 12.05 -11.59
C ARG A 92 14.64 13.23 -10.65
N PHE A 93 13.94 13.06 -9.53
CA PHE A 93 13.76 14.09 -8.53
C PHE A 93 15.06 14.44 -7.80
N ASP A 94 16.07 13.57 -7.83
CA ASP A 94 17.40 13.85 -7.28
C ASP A 94 18.25 14.78 -8.16
N THR A 95 17.88 14.92 -9.44
CA THR A 95 18.71 15.63 -10.43
C THR A 95 17.97 16.77 -11.13
N ARG A 96 16.64 16.82 -11.07
CA ARG A 96 15.79 17.78 -11.80
C ARG A 96 15.15 18.83 -10.87
N PRO A 97 15.38 20.14 -11.08
CA PRO A 97 14.55 21.19 -10.47
C PRO A 97 13.11 21.19 -11.01
N PRO A 98 12.10 21.59 -10.22
CA PRO A 98 12.21 22.04 -8.83
C PRO A 98 12.32 20.89 -7.81
N TYR A 99 12.14 19.64 -8.23
CA TYR A 99 12.00 18.48 -7.36
C TYR A 99 13.20 18.24 -6.43
N VAL A 100 14.42 18.53 -6.88
CA VAL A 100 15.64 18.41 -6.07
C VAL A 100 15.62 19.26 -4.79
N GLN A 101 14.80 20.31 -4.76
CA GLN A 101 14.64 21.19 -3.60
C GLN A 101 13.57 20.68 -2.62
N LEU A 102 12.76 19.68 -3.02
CA LEU A 102 11.72 19.12 -2.17
C LEU A 102 12.34 18.24 -1.07
N PRO A 103 11.74 18.22 0.13
CA PRO A 103 12.09 17.25 1.15
C PRO A 103 12.02 15.82 0.61
N PHE A 104 12.87 14.92 1.11
CA PHE A 104 12.89 13.53 0.66
C PHE A 104 11.53 12.83 0.80
N SER A 105 10.80 13.11 1.89
CA SER A 105 9.44 12.60 2.10
C SER A 105 8.45 13.05 1.03
N GLU A 106 8.56 14.30 0.56
CA GLU A 106 7.69 14.85 -0.48
C GLU A 106 8.04 14.27 -1.86
N ARG A 107 9.33 14.07 -2.16
CA ARG A 107 9.76 13.36 -3.36
C ARG A 107 9.19 11.93 -3.40
N LEU A 108 9.26 11.22 -2.27
CA LEU A 108 8.75 9.86 -2.15
C LEU A 108 7.23 9.81 -2.27
N ARG A 109 6.52 10.72 -1.57
CA ARG A 109 5.06 10.84 -1.68
C ARG A 109 4.64 11.14 -3.11
N LEU A 110 5.23 12.15 -3.75
CA LEU A 110 4.91 12.51 -5.13
C LEU A 110 5.16 11.34 -6.10
N ALA A 111 6.24 10.59 -5.91
CA ALA A 111 6.53 9.40 -6.72
C ALA A 111 5.43 8.32 -6.58
N LEU A 112 4.93 8.10 -5.37
CA LEU A 112 3.81 7.21 -5.08
C LEU A 112 2.48 7.73 -5.67
N GLU A 113 2.22 9.04 -5.59
CA GLU A 113 1.04 9.67 -6.19
C GLU A 113 1.05 9.50 -7.72
N GLN A 114 2.21 9.67 -8.36
CA GLN A 114 2.36 9.43 -9.79
C GLN A 114 2.26 7.94 -10.16
N ALA A 115 2.74 7.03 -9.31
CA ALA A 115 2.54 5.60 -9.50
C ALA A 115 1.05 5.24 -9.45
N ASN A 116 0.30 5.77 -8.48
CA ASN A 116 -1.15 5.61 -8.41
C ASN A 116 -1.82 6.08 -9.71
N ARG A 117 -1.48 7.28 -10.16
CA ARG A 117 -2.02 7.88 -11.38
C ARG A 117 -1.75 7.01 -12.61
N LEU A 118 -0.50 6.54 -12.77
CA LEU A 118 -0.11 5.73 -13.92
C LEU A 118 -0.87 4.39 -13.96
N ILE A 119 -0.96 3.71 -12.82
CA ILE A 119 -1.68 2.42 -12.72
C ILE A 119 -3.17 2.65 -13.01
N TYR A 120 -3.78 3.71 -12.44
CA TYR A 120 -5.17 4.05 -12.70
C TYR A 120 -5.42 4.34 -14.18
N GLU A 121 -4.65 5.23 -14.80
CA GLU A 121 -4.80 5.56 -16.24
C GLU A 121 -4.65 4.31 -17.12
N LYS A 122 -3.67 3.44 -16.83
CA LYS A 122 -3.48 2.18 -17.57
C LYS A 122 -4.64 1.20 -17.41
N SER A 123 -5.23 1.11 -16.21
CA SER A 123 -6.39 0.24 -15.96
C SER A 123 -7.64 0.69 -16.75
N GLN A 124 -7.72 1.99 -17.06
CA GLN A 124 -8.82 2.57 -17.83
C GLN A 124 -8.60 2.46 -19.35
N GLU A 125 -7.35 2.50 -19.80
CA GLU A 125 -6.97 2.35 -21.22
C GLU A 125 -7.12 0.91 -21.72
N HIS A 126 -6.92 -0.07 -20.84
CA HIS A 126 -6.82 -1.49 -21.16
C HIS A 126 -7.90 -2.31 -20.42
N PRO A 127 -8.98 -2.74 -21.09
CA PRO A 127 -10.05 -3.51 -20.45
C PRO A 127 -9.57 -4.79 -19.75
N GLU A 128 -8.50 -5.40 -20.24
CA GLU A 128 -7.85 -6.58 -19.64
C GLU A 128 -7.13 -6.29 -18.31
N LEU A 129 -6.84 -5.02 -18.01
CA LEU A 129 -6.23 -4.56 -16.76
C LEU A 129 -7.26 -3.86 -15.85
N ALA A 130 -8.55 -3.96 -16.18
CA ALA A 130 -9.60 -3.29 -15.42
C ALA A 130 -9.58 -3.75 -13.95
N GLY A 131 -9.54 -2.78 -13.04
CA GLY A 131 -9.51 -3.04 -11.60
C GLY A 131 -8.17 -3.52 -11.07
N MET A 132 -7.07 -3.42 -11.84
CA MET A 132 -5.73 -3.68 -11.30
C MET A 132 -5.38 -2.69 -10.21
N GLY A 133 -4.64 -3.16 -9.22
CA GLY A 133 -4.05 -2.31 -8.20
C GLY A 133 -2.91 -3.01 -7.51
N ALA A 134 -2.16 -2.26 -6.72
CA ALA A 134 -1.08 -2.84 -5.93
C ALA A 134 -0.93 -2.14 -4.59
N THR A 135 -0.54 -2.89 -3.57
CA THR A 135 -0.01 -2.31 -2.34
C THR A 135 1.36 -1.69 -2.64
N PHE A 136 1.81 -0.81 -1.75
CA PHE A 136 3.19 -0.35 -1.75
C PHE A 136 3.61 0.02 -0.34
N THR A 137 4.59 -0.72 0.18
CA THR A 137 5.19 -0.47 1.49
C THR A 137 6.67 -0.25 1.33
N THR A 138 7.15 0.93 1.71
CA THR A 138 8.55 1.33 1.56
C THR A 138 9.18 1.72 2.89
N ALA A 139 10.47 1.40 3.02
CA ALA A 139 11.36 1.93 4.03
C ALA A 139 12.60 2.52 3.35
N ALA A 140 12.65 3.85 3.26
CA ALA A 140 13.67 4.57 2.53
C ALA A 140 14.62 5.32 3.48
N TYR A 141 15.92 5.08 3.35
CA TYR A 141 16.94 5.75 4.14
C TYR A 141 17.41 7.05 3.49
N HIS A 142 17.38 8.15 4.23
CA HIS A 142 18.02 9.40 3.82
C HIS A 142 18.45 10.23 5.03
N ARG A 143 19.77 10.51 5.13
CA ARG A 143 20.39 11.38 6.15
C ARG A 143 19.99 11.04 7.60
N GLY A 144 20.12 9.77 7.99
CA GLY A 144 19.83 9.29 9.36
C GLY A 144 18.36 8.95 9.63
N TRP A 145 17.46 9.27 8.70
CA TRP A 145 16.04 8.97 8.80
C TRP A 145 15.66 7.77 7.94
N LEU A 146 14.79 6.92 8.49
CA LEU A 146 14.01 5.95 7.74
C LEU A 146 12.63 6.56 7.48
N TYR A 147 12.29 6.77 6.22
CA TYR A 147 10.98 7.23 5.77
C TYR A 147 10.13 6.02 5.40
N LEU A 148 8.95 5.93 5.99
CA LEU A 148 7.98 4.88 5.74
C LEU A 148 6.89 5.47 4.85
N GLY A 149 6.56 4.77 3.77
CA GLY A 149 5.42 5.09 2.92
C GLY A 149 4.55 3.85 2.79
N GLN A 150 3.23 3.99 2.98
CA GLN A 150 2.32 2.84 2.98
C GLN A 150 1.03 3.13 2.21
N VAL A 151 0.71 2.20 1.31
CA VAL A 151 -0.61 2.00 0.70
C VAL A 151 -0.90 0.49 0.71
N GLY A 152 -2.03 0.08 1.28
CA GLY A 152 -2.42 -1.34 1.43
C GLY A 152 -2.00 -1.96 2.77
N ASP A 153 -1.86 -3.29 2.77
CA ASP A 153 -1.68 -4.12 3.97
C ASP A 153 -0.38 -4.94 4.00
N SER A 154 0.50 -4.77 2.99
CA SER A 154 1.90 -5.16 3.15
C SER A 154 2.53 -4.42 4.34
N ARG A 155 3.55 -5.03 4.96
CA ARG A 155 4.01 -4.61 6.29
C ARG A 155 5.48 -4.27 6.33
N ALA A 156 5.82 -3.31 7.20
CA ALA A 156 7.19 -3.01 7.61
C ALA A 156 7.36 -3.28 9.10
N TYR A 157 8.45 -3.95 9.48
CA TYR A 157 8.84 -4.21 10.85
C TYR A 157 10.24 -3.68 11.12
N LEU A 158 10.45 -3.10 12.31
CA LEU A 158 11.78 -2.81 12.85
C LEU A 158 12.16 -3.84 13.89
N ILE A 159 13.38 -4.36 13.78
CA ILE A 159 14.04 -5.13 14.81
C ILE A 159 15.16 -4.26 15.40
N ARG A 160 15.02 -3.86 16.67
CA ARG A 160 15.96 -3.00 17.40
C ARG A 160 16.14 -3.53 18.82
N ALA A 161 17.39 -3.56 19.31
CA ALA A 161 17.73 -4.02 20.66
C ALA A 161 17.10 -5.39 21.01
N GLY A 162 17.02 -6.28 20.01
CA GLY A 162 16.44 -7.61 20.16
C GLY A 162 14.91 -7.65 20.19
N GLY A 163 14.18 -6.54 20.13
CA GLY A 163 12.71 -6.48 20.01
C GLY A 163 12.24 -6.30 18.57
N ILE A 164 11.04 -6.76 18.24
CA ILE A 164 10.37 -6.50 16.95
C ILE A 164 9.15 -5.59 17.14
N ARG A 165 8.95 -4.65 16.22
CA ARG A 165 7.78 -3.77 16.19
C ARG A 165 7.30 -3.55 14.76
N GLN A 166 6.01 -3.73 14.52
CA GLN A 166 5.37 -3.33 13.27
C GLN A 166 5.34 -1.80 13.19
N LEU A 167 5.79 -1.25 12.05
CA LEU A 167 5.82 0.18 11.78
C LEU A 167 4.58 0.65 11.00
N THR A 168 4.03 -0.22 10.16
CA THR A 168 2.84 0.03 9.34
C THR A 168 1.55 -0.37 10.03
N LYS A 169 0.41 0.15 9.56
CA LYS A 169 -0.93 -0.25 10.01
C LYS A 169 -1.75 -0.70 8.81
N ASP A 170 -2.19 -1.95 8.79
CA ASP A 170 -2.85 -2.53 7.62
C ASP A 170 -4.08 -1.73 7.21
N GLN A 171 -4.16 -1.36 5.93
CA GLN A 171 -5.30 -0.62 5.39
C GLN A 171 -6.37 -1.61 4.90
N SER A 172 -6.76 -2.55 5.76
CA SER A 172 -7.73 -3.62 5.49
C SER A 172 -9.06 -3.42 6.23
N LEU A 173 -10.13 -4.05 5.73
CA LEU A 173 -11.46 -3.99 6.34
C LEU A 173 -11.43 -4.51 7.77
N VAL A 174 -10.76 -5.64 8.01
CA VAL A 174 -10.69 -6.25 9.32
C VAL A 174 -9.92 -5.39 10.32
N HIS A 175 -8.83 -4.74 9.89
CA HIS A 175 -8.11 -3.82 10.77
C HIS A 175 -9.00 -2.62 11.15
N ARG A 176 -9.79 -2.08 10.23
CA ARG A 176 -10.74 -0.99 10.54
C ARG A 176 -11.84 -1.42 11.52
N LEU A 177 -12.30 -2.66 11.42
CA LEU A 177 -13.25 -3.23 12.38
C LEU A 177 -12.64 -3.41 13.77
N VAL A 178 -11.35 -3.78 13.85
CA VAL A 178 -10.61 -3.85 15.12
C VAL A 178 -10.45 -2.46 15.73
N GLU A 179 -10.02 -1.46 14.95
CA GLU A 179 -9.88 -0.07 15.43
C GLU A 179 -11.20 0.51 15.94
N ALA A 180 -12.32 0.15 15.31
CA ALA A 180 -13.65 0.56 15.73
C ALA A 180 -14.21 -0.26 16.90
N GLY A 181 -13.48 -1.26 17.41
CA GLY A 181 -13.86 -2.11 18.54
C GLY A 181 -14.90 -3.18 18.21
N PHE A 182 -15.17 -3.46 16.93
CA PHE A 182 -16.10 -4.51 16.50
C PHE A 182 -15.49 -5.91 16.50
N LEU A 183 -14.15 -6.01 16.36
CA LEU A 183 -13.40 -7.27 16.38
C LEU A 183 -12.20 -7.16 17.32
N THR A 184 -11.77 -8.29 17.89
CA THR A 184 -10.42 -8.41 18.46
C THR A 184 -9.40 -8.76 17.37
N GLU A 185 -8.11 -8.59 17.64
CA GLU A 185 -7.04 -8.97 16.71
C GLU A 185 -7.13 -10.45 16.33
N GLU A 186 -7.40 -11.34 17.30
CA GLU A 186 -7.54 -12.78 17.04
C GLU A 186 -8.76 -13.12 16.17
N GLN A 187 -9.84 -12.33 16.28
CA GLN A 187 -11.02 -12.49 15.44
C GLN A 187 -10.76 -11.99 14.02
N ALA A 188 -10.01 -10.90 13.86
CA ALA A 188 -9.65 -10.36 12.55
C ALA A 188 -8.84 -11.35 11.72
N GLU A 189 -7.89 -12.06 12.33
CA GLU A 189 -7.05 -13.07 11.65
C GLU A 189 -7.87 -14.23 11.04
N ARG A 190 -9.02 -14.56 11.62
CA ARG A 190 -9.88 -15.67 11.18
C ARG A 190 -11.10 -15.21 10.40
N HIS A 191 -11.23 -13.90 10.15
CA HIS A 191 -12.41 -13.33 9.54
C HIS A 191 -12.48 -13.66 8.03
N ILE A 192 -13.71 -13.82 7.52
CA ILE A 192 -13.95 -14.13 6.11
C ILE A 192 -13.48 -13.03 5.15
N TYR A 193 -13.38 -11.79 5.63
CA TYR A 193 -12.94 -10.62 4.88
C TYR A 193 -11.52 -10.16 5.23
N ARG A 194 -10.68 -11.05 5.79
CA ARG A 194 -9.33 -10.68 6.20
C ARG A 194 -8.43 -10.20 5.05
N ASN A 195 -8.68 -10.68 3.83
CA ASN A 195 -7.95 -10.28 2.62
C ASN A 195 -8.60 -9.08 1.90
N VAL A 196 -9.60 -8.41 2.50
CA VAL A 196 -10.25 -7.25 1.86
C VAL A 196 -9.46 -5.99 2.23
N ILE A 197 -8.70 -5.48 1.27
CA ILE A 197 -7.98 -4.21 1.41
C ILE A 197 -8.87 -3.03 1.02
N LEU A 198 -8.66 -1.89 1.68
CA LEU A 198 -9.43 -0.67 1.49
C LEU A 198 -8.68 0.39 0.68
N GLN A 199 -7.37 0.22 0.51
CA GLN A 199 -6.49 1.16 -0.17
C GLN A 199 -5.48 0.40 -1.03
N ALA A 200 -5.26 0.92 -2.23
CA ALA A 200 -4.27 0.42 -3.16
C ALA A 200 -3.91 1.50 -4.17
N LEU A 201 -2.71 1.40 -4.73
CA LEU A 201 -2.33 2.18 -5.89
C LEU A 201 -3.16 1.71 -7.09
N GLY A 202 -3.70 2.64 -7.85
CA GLY A 202 -4.43 2.38 -9.09
C GLY A 202 -5.90 2.01 -8.94
N ALA A 203 -6.38 1.70 -7.73
CA ALA A 203 -7.80 1.37 -7.50
C ALA A 203 -8.72 2.59 -7.68
N HIS A 204 -8.20 3.79 -7.39
CA HIS A 204 -8.91 5.06 -7.51
C HIS A 204 -8.01 6.14 -8.13
N PRO A 205 -8.58 7.20 -8.74
CA PRO A 205 -7.80 8.30 -9.31
C PRO A 205 -6.87 8.98 -8.30
N HIS A 206 -7.28 8.98 -7.02
CA HIS A 206 -6.53 9.53 -5.91
C HIS A 206 -6.44 8.47 -4.80
N THR A 207 -5.28 8.40 -4.15
CA THR A 207 -5.04 7.51 -3.02
C THR A 207 -4.37 8.29 -1.90
N VAL A 208 -4.64 7.91 -0.64
CA VAL A 208 -4.01 8.53 0.52
C VAL A 208 -2.76 7.75 0.87
N ILE A 209 -1.60 8.41 0.79
CA ILE A 209 -0.31 7.81 1.15
C ILE A 209 0.02 8.17 2.59
N VAL A 210 0.07 7.16 3.46
CA VAL A 210 0.53 7.34 4.84
C VAL A 210 2.05 7.45 4.81
N MET A 211 2.56 8.54 5.38
CA MET A 211 3.99 8.82 5.48
C MET A 211 4.39 8.97 6.95
N ASP A 212 5.36 8.17 7.39
CA ASP A 212 5.95 8.28 8.72
C ASP A 212 7.48 8.29 8.61
N ARG A 213 8.17 8.63 9.70
CA ARG A 213 9.63 8.53 9.77
C ARG A 213 10.14 8.23 11.17
N LEU A 214 11.32 7.64 11.25
CA LEU A 214 12.06 7.43 12.50
C LEU A 214 13.56 7.59 12.30
N GLU A 215 14.30 7.84 13.37
CA GLU A 215 15.77 7.86 13.33
C GLU A 215 16.33 6.44 13.32
N VAL A 216 17.26 6.17 12.41
CA VAL A 216 17.94 4.88 12.31
C VAL A 216 19.09 4.81 13.32
N ARG A 217 19.21 3.66 13.98
CA ARG A 217 20.32 3.33 14.87
C ARG A 217 21.20 2.25 14.25
N ARG A 218 22.46 2.20 14.67
CA ARG A 218 23.37 1.13 14.29
C ARG A 218 22.83 -0.21 14.80
N GLY A 219 22.83 -1.21 13.92
CA GLY A 219 22.36 -2.56 14.21
C GLY A 219 20.85 -2.76 13.98
N ASP A 220 20.11 -1.71 13.62
CA ASP A 220 18.71 -1.84 13.23
C ASP A 220 18.55 -2.79 12.06
N ARG A 221 17.51 -3.62 12.09
CA ARG A 221 17.08 -4.41 10.94
C ARG A 221 15.66 -4.05 10.57
N VAL A 222 15.41 -3.87 9.28
CA VAL A 222 14.08 -3.57 8.74
C VAL A 222 13.65 -4.73 7.86
N LEU A 223 12.48 -5.29 8.15
CA LEU A 223 11.81 -6.30 7.33
C LEU A 223 10.63 -5.64 6.63
N LEU A 224 10.58 -5.73 5.31
CA LEU A 224 9.40 -5.47 4.49
C LEU A 224 8.86 -6.81 3.98
N CYS A 225 7.55 -7.00 4.00
CA CYS A 225 6.93 -8.22 3.47
C CYS A 225 5.51 -8.02 2.94
N SER A 226 5.12 -8.87 1.99
CA SER A 226 3.72 -9.02 1.57
C SER A 226 2.91 -9.80 2.62
N ASP A 227 1.59 -9.87 2.42
CA ASP A 227 0.69 -10.58 3.33
C ASP A 227 0.93 -12.11 3.31
N GLY A 228 1.48 -12.67 2.23
CA GLY A 228 1.84 -14.08 2.12
C GLY A 228 2.88 -14.54 3.16
N LEU A 229 3.73 -13.63 3.66
CA LEU A 229 4.53 -13.90 4.86
C LEU A 229 3.72 -13.67 6.14
N SER A 230 3.18 -12.46 6.29
CA SER A 230 2.65 -11.99 7.59
C SER A 230 1.36 -12.67 8.03
N SER A 231 0.64 -13.31 7.10
CA SER A 231 -0.50 -14.19 7.37
C SER A 231 -0.10 -15.59 7.85
N LYS A 232 1.16 -15.98 7.66
CA LYS A 232 1.67 -17.34 7.95
C LYS A 232 2.68 -17.38 9.09
N VAL A 233 3.43 -16.31 9.28
CA VAL A 233 4.53 -16.23 10.25
C VAL A 233 4.28 -15.08 11.20
N THR A 234 4.27 -15.37 12.50
CA THR A 234 4.01 -14.36 13.54
C THR A 234 5.22 -13.44 13.74
N ALA A 235 5.01 -12.23 14.25
CA ALA A 235 6.11 -11.29 14.52
C ALA A 235 7.19 -11.89 15.45
N SER A 236 6.81 -12.65 16.47
CA SER A 236 7.76 -13.33 17.36
C SER A 236 8.61 -14.39 16.65
N GLU A 237 8.03 -15.10 15.68
CA GLU A 237 8.77 -16.08 14.87
C GLU A 237 9.69 -15.36 13.88
N MET A 238 9.22 -14.29 13.25
CA MET A 238 10.05 -13.44 12.39
C MET A 238 11.28 -12.93 13.14
N GLN A 239 11.06 -12.40 14.35
CA GLN A 239 12.12 -11.94 15.24
C GLN A 239 13.13 -13.05 15.56
N ALA A 240 12.65 -14.24 15.97
CA ALA A 240 13.52 -15.35 16.31
C ALA A 240 14.37 -15.82 15.12
N VAL A 241 13.76 -15.93 13.93
CA VAL A 241 14.46 -16.30 12.69
C VAL A 241 15.50 -15.25 12.33
N ILE A 242 15.13 -13.97 12.33
CA ILE A 242 16.04 -12.88 11.97
C ILE A 242 17.22 -12.82 12.93
N LEU A 243 17.00 -12.86 14.24
CA LEU A 243 18.06 -12.78 15.24
C LEU A 243 18.94 -14.03 15.30
N GLY A 244 18.41 -15.20 14.94
CA GLY A 244 19.12 -16.48 14.94
C GLY A 244 19.93 -16.77 13.67
N ALA A 245 19.64 -16.09 12.56
CA ALA A 245 20.33 -16.30 11.28
C ALA A 245 21.72 -15.65 11.26
N SER A 246 22.63 -16.25 10.49
CA SER A 246 24.01 -15.77 10.34
C SER A 246 24.09 -14.49 9.49
N ASN A 247 23.16 -14.33 8.56
CA ASN A 247 23.07 -13.17 7.66
C ASN A 247 21.63 -12.94 7.19
N VAL A 248 21.40 -11.80 6.53
CA VAL A 248 20.07 -11.39 6.03
C VAL A 248 19.49 -12.32 4.96
N ALA A 249 20.34 -13.00 4.18
CA ALA A 249 19.89 -13.93 3.14
C ALA A 249 19.34 -15.22 3.76
N GLU A 250 20.07 -15.83 4.70
CA GLU A 250 19.62 -17.03 5.43
C GLU A 250 18.30 -16.77 6.17
N ALA A 251 18.15 -15.59 6.79
CA ALA A 251 16.91 -15.19 7.43
C ALA A 251 15.75 -15.12 6.43
N ALA A 252 15.93 -14.42 5.30
CA ALA A 252 14.89 -14.26 4.28
C ALA A 252 14.48 -15.62 3.66
N GLU A 253 15.44 -16.49 3.34
CA GLU A 253 15.16 -17.83 2.82
C GLU A 253 14.39 -18.69 3.85
N THR A 254 14.75 -18.58 5.12
CA THR A 254 14.06 -19.29 6.21
C THR A 254 12.63 -18.80 6.39
N LEU A 255 12.39 -17.50 6.30
CA LEU A 255 11.05 -16.90 6.41
C LEU A 255 10.14 -17.36 5.26
N VAL A 256 10.63 -17.30 4.01
CA VAL A 256 9.87 -17.76 2.85
C VAL A 256 9.58 -19.26 2.93
N ARG A 257 10.57 -20.07 3.32
CA ARG A 257 10.38 -21.51 3.52
C ARG A 257 9.30 -21.79 4.57
N LEU A 258 9.34 -21.10 5.70
CA LEU A 258 8.35 -21.28 6.78
C LEU A 258 6.93 -20.92 6.33
N ALA A 259 6.76 -19.85 5.55
CA ALA A 259 5.45 -19.49 4.99
C ALA A 259 4.92 -20.55 4.00
N LYS A 260 5.79 -21.09 3.14
CA LYS A 260 5.44 -22.20 2.22
C LYS A 260 5.05 -23.47 2.96
N GLU A 261 5.81 -23.85 3.98
CA GLU A 261 5.50 -25.01 4.84
C GLU A 261 4.14 -24.90 5.53
N ARG A 262 3.61 -23.67 5.67
CA ARG A 262 2.30 -23.36 6.30
C ARG A 262 1.17 -23.12 5.28
N GLY A 263 1.35 -23.63 4.07
CA GLY A 263 0.35 -23.65 3.01
C GLY A 263 0.82 -22.94 1.75
N GLY A 264 1.57 -21.83 1.87
CA GLY A 264 1.99 -21.04 0.70
C GLY A 264 0.82 -20.64 -0.19
N ASP A 265 -0.29 -20.22 0.44
CA ASP A 265 -1.55 -19.95 -0.26
C ASP A 265 -1.48 -18.70 -1.15
N ASP A 266 -0.53 -17.81 -0.87
CA ASP A 266 -0.29 -16.59 -1.64
C ASP A 266 1.16 -16.44 -2.10
N ASN A 267 1.42 -15.41 -2.91
CA ASN A 267 2.76 -14.97 -3.22
C ASN A 267 3.47 -14.48 -1.94
N ILE A 268 4.76 -14.74 -1.83
CA ILE A 268 5.52 -14.48 -0.61
C ILE A 268 6.73 -13.65 -0.96
N THR A 269 6.75 -12.40 -0.51
CA THR A 269 7.86 -11.49 -0.73
C THR A 269 8.43 -10.96 0.57
N VAL A 270 9.76 -10.99 0.66
CA VAL A 270 10.53 -10.60 1.83
C VAL A 270 11.70 -9.75 1.38
N LEU A 271 11.86 -8.57 1.97
CA LEU A 271 13.06 -7.75 1.87
C LEU A 271 13.56 -7.44 3.27
N LEU A 272 14.77 -7.90 3.59
CA LEU A 272 15.41 -7.67 4.87
C LEU A 272 16.65 -6.80 4.68
N ALA A 273 16.79 -5.75 5.49
CA ALA A 273 17.93 -4.85 5.48
C ALA A 273 18.49 -4.66 6.90
N ALA A 274 19.80 -4.75 7.06
CA ALA A 274 20.53 -4.51 8.30
C ALA A 274 21.39 -3.25 8.15
N PHE A 275 21.16 -2.27 9.04
CA PHE A 275 21.82 -0.98 9.03
C PHE A 275 23.06 -0.99 9.93
N GLY A 276 24.19 -0.61 9.36
CA GLY A 276 25.47 -0.48 10.05
C GLY A 276 26.24 0.76 9.62
N GLY A 277 27.49 0.85 10.07
CA GLY A 277 28.37 1.99 9.78
C GLY A 277 28.56 2.91 11.00
N GLU A 278 29.71 3.58 11.00
CA GLU A 278 30.18 4.36 12.15
C GLU A 278 29.42 5.67 12.36
N THR A 279 28.77 6.19 11.32
CA THR A 279 27.95 7.42 11.40
C THR A 279 26.57 7.23 12.01
N LEU A 280 26.06 6.00 12.04
CA LEU A 280 24.80 5.74 12.73
C LEU A 280 25.01 5.76 14.24
N PRO A 281 24.17 6.47 15.00
CA PRO A 281 24.21 6.45 16.45
C PRO A 281 23.83 5.06 16.98
N ASP A 282 24.48 4.62 18.06
CA ASP A 282 24.11 3.39 18.77
C ASP A 282 22.75 3.55 19.48
N VAL A 283 22.07 2.44 19.72
CA VAL A 283 20.81 2.42 20.48
C VAL A 283 21.09 2.80 21.94
N GLN A 284 20.34 3.74 22.49
CA GLN A 284 20.48 4.11 23.91
C GLN A 284 19.58 3.25 24.80
N GLU A 285 20.05 2.90 25.99
CA GLU A 285 19.25 2.16 26.97
C GLU A 285 18.03 2.99 27.39
N GLY A 286 16.84 2.39 27.30
CA GLY A 286 15.57 3.09 27.58
C GLY A 286 15.09 4.05 26.48
N GLU A 287 15.69 4.02 25.29
CA GLU A 287 15.22 4.82 24.15
C GLU A 287 13.87 4.31 23.63
N ASP A 288 12.82 5.13 23.76
CA ASP A 288 11.53 4.87 23.13
C ASP A 288 11.60 5.06 21.61
N LEU A 289 11.08 4.09 20.87
CA LEU A 289 10.90 4.22 19.43
C LEU A 289 9.85 5.28 19.11
N ARG A 290 10.31 6.39 18.53
CA ARG A 290 9.48 7.51 18.08
C ARG A 290 9.25 7.42 16.57
N LEU A 291 8.09 6.89 16.19
CA LEU A 291 7.57 6.99 14.83
C LEU A 291 6.82 8.32 14.70
N LEU A 292 7.29 9.18 13.80
CA LEU A 292 6.76 10.52 13.58
C LEU A 292 5.96 10.56 12.28
N HIS A 293 4.70 10.98 12.36
CA HIS A 293 3.91 11.22 11.17
C HIS A 293 4.46 12.40 10.36
N VAL A 294 4.47 12.25 9.04
CA VAL A 294 4.88 13.29 8.10
C VAL A 294 3.63 13.77 7.37
N GLU A 295 3.15 14.93 7.77
CA GLU A 295 2.05 15.63 7.12
C GLU A 295 2.38 15.94 5.65
N ARG A 296 1.35 16.10 4.83
CA ARG A 296 1.48 16.53 3.44
C ARG A 296 1.58 18.05 3.38
N ASP A 297 2.55 18.58 2.64
CA ASP A 297 2.59 20.02 2.34
C ASP A 297 1.72 20.34 1.13
N ASP A 298 0.48 20.76 1.37
CA ASP A 298 -0.52 21.06 0.32
C ASP A 298 -0.17 22.23 -0.61
N ARG A 299 0.96 22.90 -0.36
CA ARG A 299 1.50 23.93 -1.27
C ARG A 299 2.37 23.35 -2.38
N LEU A 300 2.76 22.09 -2.26
CA LEU A 300 3.60 21.41 -3.24
C LEU A 300 2.77 20.81 -4.37
N PRO A 301 3.36 20.59 -5.56
CA PRO A 301 2.64 20.02 -6.70
C PRO A 301 2.15 18.60 -6.41
N ASP A 302 0.90 18.32 -6.82
CA ASP A 302 0.28 16.98 -6.78
C ASP A 302 0.64 16.13 -8.02
N VAL A 303 1.21 16.76 -9.04
CA VAL A 303 1.58 16.15 -10.31
C VAL A 303 2.93 16.62 -10.77
N VAL A 304 3.63 15.76 -11.50
CA VAL A 304 4.86 16.14 -12.21
C VAL A 304 4.54 16.96 -13.46
N ASP A 305 5.52 17.71 -13.93
CA ASP A 305 5.44 18.47 -15.16
C ASP A 305 5.17 17.54 -16.38
N PRO A 306 4.47 18.05 -17.42
CA PRO A 306 4.05 17.22 -18.55
C PRO A 306 5.20 16.51 -19.27
N GLU A 307 6.38 17.12 -19.35
CA GLU A 307 7.54 16.50 -20.01
C GLU A 307 8.03 15.27 -19.24
N LEU A 308 8.11 15.37 -17.91
CA LEU A 308 8.48 14.26 -17.04
C LEU A 308 7.39 13.18 -17.03
N TRP A 309 6.11 13.57 -17.08
CA TRP A 309 5.00 12.63 -17.23
C TRP A 309 5.09 11.84 -18.54
N ASP A 310 5.27 12.53 -19.66
CA ASP A 310 5.42 11.90 -20.97
C ASP A 310 6.66 10.99 -21.04
N GLU A 311 7.76 11.39 -20.38
CA GLU A 311 8.93 10.54 -20.23
C GLU A 311 8.61 9.26 -19.45
N LEU A 312 7.89 9.38 -18.32
CA LEU A 312 7.48 8.26 -17.48
C LEU A 312 6.62 7.27 -18.27
N VAL A 313 5.57 7.75 -18.95
CA VAL A 313 4.64 6.93 -19.74
C VAL A 313 5.36 6.20 -20.89
N ARG A 314 6.43 6.77 -21.45
CA ARG A 314 7.24 6.10 -22.48
C ARG A 314 8.21 5.06 -21.94
N PHE A 315 8.71 5.26 -20.73
CA PHE A 315 9.80 4.46 -20.14
C PHE A 315 9.29 3.27 -19.34
N VAL A 316 8.27 3.49 -18.51
CA VAL A 316 7.64 2.39 -17.79
C VAL A 316 7.07 1.45 -18.85
N PRO A 317 7.42 0.15 -18.82
CA PRO A 317 7.22 -0.72 -19.97
C PRO A 317 5.80 -0.60 -20.49
N ARG A 318 5.66 -0.55 -21.82
CA ARG A 318 4.42 -1.02 -22.43
C ARG A 318 4.18 -2.38 -21.79
N VAL A 319 3.01 -2.54 -21.15
CA VAL A 319 2.50 -3.83 -20.68
C VAL A 319 2.96 -4.85 -21.69
N SER A 320 3.90 -5.70 -21.27
CA SER A 320 4.84 -6.31 -22.20
C SER A 320 4.07 -6.97 -23.33
N ALA A 321 4.61 -6.91 -24.55
CA ALA A 321 4.10 -7.75 -25.62
C ALA A 321 3.95 -9.20 -25.13
N SER A 322 4.80 -9.65 -24.18
CA SER A 322 4.67 -10.94 -23.50
C SER A 322 3.45 -11.09 -22.59
N ALA A 323 2.94 -10.05 -21.93
CA ALA A 323 1.71 -10.14 -21.13
C ALA A 323 0.48 -10.20 -22.04
N ALA A 324 0.47 -9.42 -23.13
CA ALA A 324 -0.57 -9.52 -24.16
C ALA A 324 -0.50 -10.84 -24.96
N GLU A 325 0.70 -11.32 -25.29
CA GLU A 325 0.96 -12.61 -25.95
C GLU A 325 0.69 -13.79 -25.00
N ALA A 326 1.00 -13.67 -23.71
CA ALA A 326 0.63 -14.67 -22.69
C ALA A 326 -0.89 -14.70 -22.48
N LEU A 327 -1.57 -13.56 -22.53
CA LEU A 327 -3.02 -13.47 -22.49
C LEU A 327 -3.65 -14.08 -23.74
N GLU A 328 -3.07 -13.86 -24.91
CA GLU A 328 -3.51 -14.47 -26.17
C GLU A 328 -3.25 -15.99 -26.17
N ALA A 329 -2.11 -16.44 -25.63
CA ALA A 329 -1.78 -17.85 -25.47
C ALA A 329 -2.71 -18.54 -24.47
N LEU A 330 -3.07 -17.89 -23.35
CA LEU A 330 -4.05 -18.37 -22.38
C LEU A 330 -5.47 -18.42 -22.96
N ARG A 331 -5.87 -17.42 -23.75
CA ARG A 331 -7.15 -17.43 -24.50
C ARG A 331 -7.20 -18.56 -25.54
N THR A 332 -6.10 -18.80 -26.23
CA THR A 332 -5.97 -19.88 -27.22
C THR A 332 -5.95 -21.26 -26.54
N ALA A 333 -5.33 -21.39 -25.37
CA ALA A 333 -5.29 -22.61 -24.58
C ALA A 333 -6.61 -22.91 -23.84
N ALA A 334 -7.40 -21.88 -23.52
CA ALA A 334 -8.69 -22.01 -22.86
C ALA A 334 -9.83 -22.48 -23.79
N GLY A 335 -9.62 -22.52 -25.11
CA GLY A 335 -10.63 -22.90 -26.09
C GLY A 335 -11.75 -21.86 -26.19
N ALA A 336 -11.85 -21.17 -27.32
CA ALA A 336 -12.96 -20.27 -27.58
C ALA A 336 -14.30 -21.04 -27.54
N PRO A 337 -15.36 -20.53 -26.88
CA PRO A 337 -16.70 -20.88 -27.30
C PRO A 337 -16.88 -20.33 -28.72
N GLU A 338 -17.30 -21.19 -29.64
CA GLU A 338 -17.70 -20.79 -30.99
C GLU A 338 -18.67 -19.60 -30.91
N SER A 339 -18.42 -18.59 -31.73
CA SER A 339 -19.38 -17.52 -32.01
C SER A 339 -20.70 -18.12 -32.48
N PRO A 340 -21.86 -17.76 -31.91
CA PRO A 340 -23.13 -18.15 -32.51
C PRO A 340 -23.35 -17.29 -33.77
N ASP A 341 -23.36 -17.95 -34.92
CA ASP A 341 -24.02 -17.48 -36.13
C ASP A 341 -25.50 -17.16 -35.84
N ASP A 342 -25.98 -16.05 -36.43
CA ASP A 342 -27.35 -15.53 -36.57
C ASP A 342 -28.39 -15.71 -35.44
N PRO A 343 -29.17 -14.65 -35.12
CA PRO A 343 -30.17 -14.71 -34.06
C PRO A 343 -31.36 -15.61 -34.47
N PRO A 344 -31.74 -16.63 -33.68
CA PRO A 344 -32.95 -17.38 -33.94
C PRO A 344 -34.19 -16.61 -33.50
N GLU A 345 -35.26 -16.76 -34.29
CA GLU A 345 -36.61 -16.26 -34.01
C GLU A 345 -37.12 -16.74 -32.64
N ILE A 346 -37.71 -15.80 -31.89
CA ILE A 346 -38.37 -16.05 -30.60
C ILE A 346 -39.73 -16.71 -30.86
N ALA A 347 -39.92 -17.92 -30.33
CA ALA A 347 -41.24 -18.50 -30.08
C ALA A 347 -41.25 -19.27 -28.75
N GLU A 348 -41.87 -18.62 -27.77
CA GLU A 348 -42.38 -19.01 -26.43
C GLU A 348 -42.04 -20.38 -25.82
N ASP A 349 -41.40 -20.36 -24.64
CA ASP A 349 -41.29 -21.48 -23.70
C ASP A 349 -42.47 -21.51 -22.69
N PRO A 350 -42.83 -22.69 -22.14
CA PRO A 350 -43.97 -22.90 -21.24
C PRO A 350 -43.65 -22.45 -19.78
N PRO A 351 -44.66 -22.33 -18.89
CA PRO A 351 -44.50 -21.56 -17.66
C PRO A 351 -43.69 -22.27 -16.57
N ASP A 352 -42.94 -21.45 -15.85
CA ASP A 352 -42.05 -21.73 -14.71
C ASP A 352 -42.71 -22.49 -13.54
N GLU A 353 -42.03 -23.53 -13.04
CA GLU A 353 -42.16 -23.98 -11.65
C GLU A 353 -40.82 -23.88 -10.90
N GLU A 354 -40.87 -23.07 -9.83
CA GLU A 354 -40.08 -23.15 -8.59
C GLU A 354 -38.54 -23.11 -8.66
N ARG A 355 -37.96 -21.91 -8.85
CA ARG A 355 -36.63 -21.53 -8.29
C ARG A 355 -36.33 -20.02 -8.18
N GLY A 356 -37.36 -19.16 -8.18
CA GLY A 356 -37.20 -17.69 -8.28
C GLY A 356 -37.53 -16.84 -7.04
N VAL A 357 -37.90 -17.45 -5.90
CA VAL A 357 -38.50 -16.68 -4.77
C VAL A 357 -37.46 -16.11 -3.79
N ALA A 358 -36.27 -16.72 -3.66
CA ALA A 358 -35.28 -16.29 -2.67
C ALA A 358 -34.58 -14.95 -3.03
N SER A 359 -34.21 -14.75 -4.30
CA SER A 359 -33.45 -13.57 -4.74
C SER A 359 -34.26 -12.25 -4.69
N ARG A 360 -35.54 -12.30 -5.09
CA ARG A 360 -36.42 -11.11 -5.11
C ARG A 360 -36.82 -10.65 -3.71
N THR A 361 -36.88 -11.57 -2.75
CA THR A 361 -37.21 -11.26 -1.34
C THR A 361 -36.02 -10.57 -0.65
N VAL A 362 -34.79 -11.03 -0.92
CA VAL A 362 -33.56 -10.41 -0.41
C VAL A 362 -33.35 -9.01 -1.00
N ALA A 363 -33.57 -8.85 -2.31
CA ALA A 363 -33.48 -7.53 -2.96
C ALA A 363 -34.51 -6.52 -2.42
N ARG A 364 -35.75 -6.97 -2.15
CA ARG A 364 -36.78 -6.11 -1.53
C ARG A 364 -36.44 -5.75 -0.08
N ALA A 365 -35.88 -6.69 0.69
CA ALA A 365 -35.44 -6.42 2.06
C ALA A 365 -34.31 -5.38 2.12
N LEU A 366 -33.32 -5.49 1.21
CA LEU A 366 -32.23 -4.50 1.09
C LEU A 366 -32.73 -3.11 0.68
N LEU A 367 -33.68 -3.03 -0.25
CA LEU A 367 -34.31 -1.76 -0.65
C LEU A 367 -35.07 -1.10 0.50
N VAL A 368 -35.84 -1.89 1.28
CA VAL A 368 -36.56 -1.38 2.45
C VAL A 368 -35.59 -0.88 3.52
N LEU A 369 -34.48 -1.58 3.76
CA LEU A 369 -33.45 -1.16 4.69
C LEU A 369 -32.80 0.18 4.27
N LEU A 370 -32.48 0.34 2.99
CA LEU A 370 -31.95 1.61 2.43
C LEU A 370 -32.95 2.76 2.58
N LEU A 371 -34.24 2.52 2.34
CA LEU A 371 -35.30 3.53 2.53
C LEU A 371 -35.47 3.94 3.99
N LEU A 372 -35.35 3.00 4.94
CA LEU A 372 -35.41 3.30 6.37
C LEU A 372 -34.21 4.11 6.85
N LEU A 373 -33.00 3.80 6.37
CA LEU A 373 -31.79 4.58 6.66
C LEU A 373 -31.90 6.00 6.11
N PHE A 374 -32.39 6.15 4.88
CA PHE A 374 -32.61 7.46 4.27
C PHE A 374 -33.66 8.28 5.05
N LEU A 375 -34.79 7.67 5.43
CA LEU A 375 -35.82 8.33 6.22
C LEU A 375 -35.29 8.75 7.60
N GLY A 376 -34.46 7.93 8.24
CA GLY A 376 -33.79 8.25 9.49
C GLY A 376 -32.87 9.47 9.37
N ALA A 377 -32.09 9.56 8.29
CA ALA A 377 -31.22 10.71 8.03
C ALA A 377 -32.02 12.01 7.80
N VAL A 378 -33.14 11.94 7.07
CA VAL A 378 -34.03 13.10 6.85
C VAL A 378 -34.66 13.55 8.17
N LEU A 379 -35.21 12.63 8.97
CA LEU A 379 -35.83 12.97 10.26
C LEU A 379 -34.81 13.55 11.25
N SER A 380 -33.58 13.01 11.28
CA SER A 380 -32.48 13.55 12.09
C SER A 380 -32.13 14.98 11.67
N THR A 381 -32.07 15.24 10.36
CA THR A 381 -31.79 16.58 9.83
C THR A 381 -32.92 17.57 10.16
N LEU A 382 -34.18 17.16 10.01
CA LEU A 382 -35.34 17.98 10.37
C LEU A 382 -35.41 18.27 11.87
N TRP A 383 -35.09 17.28 12.71
CA TRP A 383 -35.01 17.47 14.16
C TRP A 383 -33.88 18.45 14.53
N TYR A 384 -32.70 18.29 13.92
CA TYR A 384 -31.58 19.20 14.13
C TYR A 384 -31.93 20.64 13.75
N LEU A 385 -32.60 20.85 12.61
CA LEU A 385 -33.06 22.16 12.17
C LEU A 385 -34.11 22.75 13.13
N SER A 386 -35.08 21.96 13.59
CA SER A 386 -36.09 22.41 14.55
C SER A 386 -35.51 22.77 15.92
N VAL A 387 -34.50 22.02 16.40
CA VAL A 387 -33.79 22.35 17.65
C VAL A 387 -32.96 23.62 17.47
N ARG A 388 -32.37 23.84 16.29
CA ARG A 388 -31.62 25.05 15.97
C ARG A 388 -32.50 26.30 15.95
N GLU A 389 -33.69 26.23 15.36
CA GLU A 389 -34.66 27.34 15.34
C GLU A 389 -35.13 27.71 16.76
N ARG A 390 -35.47 26.72 17.61
CA ARG A 390 -35.87 27.01 19.00
C ARG A 390 -34.77 27.68 19.83
N ARG A 391 -33.50 27.35 19.55
CA ARG A 391 -32.36 28.01 20.20
C ARG A 391 -32.12 29.43 19.71
N GLN A 392 -32.60 29.81 18.52
CA GLN A 392 -32.54 31.19 18.05
C GLN A 392 -33.67 32.03 18.65
N ASP A 393 -34.88 31.50 18.77
CA ASP A 393 -36.01 32.20 19.41
C ASP A 393 -35.76 32.47 20.92
N GLU A 394 -35.15 31.52 21.64
CA GLU A 394 -34.78 31.73 23.06
C GLU A 394 -33.66 32.78 23.25
N SER A 395 -32.94 33.15 22.18
CA SER A 395 -31.90 34.19 22.22
C SER A 395 -32.41 35.60 21.93
N GLU A 396 -33.63 35.75 21.38
CA GLU A 396 -34.26 37.07 21.14
C GLU A 396 -35.16 37.53 22.31
N GLU A 397 -35.59 36.62 23.19
CA GLU A 397 -36.33 36.95 24.44
C GLU A 397 -35.45 36.78 25.71
N GLY A 398 -34.35 37.55 25.78
CA GLY A 398 -33.58 37.76 27.01
C GLY A 398 -33.92 39.09 27.71
N PRO A 399 -33.77 39.21 29.05
CA PRO A 399 -34.54 40.15 29.87
C PRO A 399 -34.16 41.62 29.69
N ALA A 400 -35.17 42.49 29.65
CA ALA A 400 -35.01 43.94 29.71
C ALA A 400 -34.33 44.35 31.03
N LEU A 401 -33.02 44.64 30.96
CA LEU A 401 -32.26 45.24 32.03
C LEU A 401 -32.64 46.73 32.14
N VAL A 402 -33.53 47.07 33.09
CA VAL A 402 -33.83 48.46 33.45
C VAL A 402 -32.65 49.03 34.24
N LEU A 403 -31.80 49.80 33.56
CA LEU A 403 -30.80 50.67 34.19
C LEU A 403 -31.50 51.93 34.72
N HIS A 404 -31.63 52.05 36.05
CA HIS A 404 -31.85 53.35 36.68
C HIS A 404 -30.49 53.92 37.12
N SER A 405 -30.03 54.93 36.39
CA SER A 405 -28.90 55.76 36.75
C SER A 405 -29.34 56.86 37.72
N ALA A 406 -28.49 57.12 38.71
CA ALA A 406 -28.65 58.18 39.69
C ALA A 406 -28.47 59.57 39.06
N ALA A 407 -29.31 60.52 39.49
CA ALA A 407 -29.07 61.95 39.33
C ALA A 407 -29.29 62.66 40.68
N ILE A 408 -28.15 62.97 41.33
CA ILE A 408 -27.82 64.18 42.10
C ILE A 408 -29.01 65.12 42.46
N ARG A 409 -29.38 65.14 43.76
CA ARG A 409 -29.19 66.29 44.67
C ARG A 409 -29.44 65.89 46.12
#